data_AF-A0A1I7J1A2-F1
#
_entry.id   AF-A0A1I7J1A2-F1
#
_cell.length_a   1.000
_cell.length_b   1.000
_cell.length_c   1.000
_cell.angle_alpha   90.00
_cell.angle_beta   90.00
_cell.angle_gamma   90.00
#
_symmetry.space_group_name_H-M   'P 1'
#
loop_
_entity.id
_entity.type
_entity.pdbx_description
1 polymer ?
#
loop_
_entity_poly.entity_id
_entity_poly.type
_entity_poly.pdbx_seq_one_letter_code
_entity_poly.pdbx_strand_id
1 'polypeptide(L)'
;MFLVTIMTIIACELVVLMFAFIFQAIPLKNYTEKMSKIQLSLSIVATLLGVFVYFYLKTNYSSGVFDKSKWDTELAKLFIFGYCWCLVASSLRFFYEKKAEYTEETFRLMADEYKIVKEFNLTMGDYMYMPNVKAYCEFGKGIMVFTGRMPEHEVDGVFKCRMLKDGIYECLSYEVATNDYKKISLSNIIISVLFILLAIDVALLIIWISQIPGFNMGGIAHFVKSLSFFLFGAALFNLYKGAKGILAKFMFGFSIFVIIMSIIIFFK
;
A
#
# COMPACT_ATOMS: atom_id res chain seq x y z
N MET A 1 6.77 -7.73 28.62
CA MET A 1 7.58 -7.23 27.48
C MET A 1 7.51 -8.13 26.25
N PHE A 2 8.02 -9.37 26.28
CA PHE A 2 8.05 -10.28 25.10
C PHE A 2 6.69 -10.48 24.42
N LEU A 3 5.63 -10.68 25.20
CA LEU A 3 4.26 -10.81 24.68
C LEU A 3 3.79 -9.53 23.97
N VAL A 4 4.11 -8.34 24.49
CA VAL A 4 3.80 -7.06 23.81
C VAL A 4 4.55 -6.95 22.49
N THR A 5 5.83 -7.33 22.47
CA THR A 5 6.67 -7.33 21.27
C THR A 5 6.09 -8.24 20.19
N ILE A 6 5.79 -9.50 20.50
CA ILE A 6 5.23 -10.46 19.54
C ILE A 6 3.89 -9.98 19.00
N MET A 7 2.97 -9.55 19.88
CA MET A 7 1.63 -9.13 19.46
C MET A 7 1.71 -7.89 18.57
N THR A 8 2.62 -6.97 18.85
CA THR A 8 2.85 -5.79 18.01
C THR A 8 3.46 -6.16 16.66
N ILE A 9 4.46 -7.07 16.61
CA ILE A 9 5.02 -7.57 15.36
C ILE A 9 3.90 -8.18 14.51
N ILE A 10 3.09 -9.09 15.08
CA ILE A 10 1.97 -9.71 14.35
C ILE A 10 0.99 -8.64 13.85
N ALA A 11 0.60 -7.68 14.69
CA ALA A 11 -0.33 -6.61 14.29
C ALA A 11 0.22 -5.77 13.12
N CYS A 12 1.48 -5.38 13.19
CA CYS A 12 2.16 -4.66 12.11
C CYS A 12 2.26 -5.48 10.82
N GLU A 13 2.62 -6.76 10.92
CA GLU A 13 2.70 -7.66 9.76
C GLU A 13 1.34 -7.85 9.08
N LEU A 14 0.25 -7.89 9.85
CA LEU A 14 -1.10 -7.92 9.27
C LEU A 14 -1.40 -6.64 8.47
N VAL A 15 -0.91 -5.48 8.90
CA VAL A 15 -1.03 -4.22 8.16
C VAL A 15 -0.15 -4.25 6.90
N VAL A 16 1.09 -4.71 6.99
CA VAL A 16 1.98 -4.88 5.82
C VAL A 16 1.34 -5.81 4.79
N LEU A 17 0.80 -6.94 5.24
CA LEU A 17 0.08 -7.91 4.41
C LEU A 17 -1.17 -7.30 3.79
N MET A 18 -1.94 -6.50 4.54
CA MET A 18 -3.09 -5.76 4.02
C MET A 18 -2.69 -4.83 2.87
N PHE A 19 -1.59 -4.09 3.00
CA PHE A 19 -1.07 -3.26 1.91
C PHE A 19 -0.50 -4.07 0.76
N ALA A 20 0.18 -5.19 1.01
CA ALA A 20 0.64 -6.11 -0.02
C ALA A 20 -0.54 -6.64 -0.86
N PHE A 21 -1.68 -6.91 -0.20
CA PHE A 21 -2.94 -7.17 -0.86
C PHE A 21 -3.43 -5.96 -1.64
N ILE A 22 -3.46 -4.74 -1.08
CA ILE A 22 -3.89 -3.52 -1.78
C ILE A 22 -3.12 -3.29 -3.09
N PHE A 23 -1.81 -3.48 -3.07
CA PHE A 23 -0.92 -3.18 -4.19
C PHE A 23 -0.70 -4.34 -5.17
N GLN A 24 -1.48 -5.43 -5.05
CA GLN A 24 -1.36 -6.62 -5.91
C GLN A 24 0.05 -7.25 -5.89
N ALA A 25 0.77 -7.12 -4.77
CA ALA A 25 2.07 -7.78 -4.61
C ALA A 25 1.91 -9.32 -4.55
N ILE A 26 0.73 -9.79 -4.12
CA ILE A 26 0.34 -11.20 -4.08
C ILE A 26 -0.83 -11.40 -5.06
N PRO A 27 -0.59 -11.97 -6.25
CA PRO A 27 -1.66 -12.25 -7.21
C PRO A 27 -2.46 -13.49 -6.76
N LEU A 28 -3.63 -13.29 -6.16
CA LEU A 28 -4.59 -14.37 -5.88
C LEU A 28 -5.62 -14.50 -7.02
N LYS A 29 -6.04 -15.73 -7.32
CA LYS A 29 -6.88 -16.05 -8.48
C LYS A 29 -8.29 -15.44 -8.46
N ASN A 30 -8.77 -14.93 -7.32
CA ASN A 30 -10.08 -14.26 -7.15
C ASN A 30 -9.92 -12.90 -6.41
N TYR A 31 -8.93 -12.12 -6.85
CA TYR A 31 -8.42 -10.96 -6.15
C TYR A 31 -9.48 -9.88 -5.85
N THR A 32 -10.33 -9.53 -6.81
CA THR A 32 -11.27 -8.40 -6.70
C THR A 32 -12.44 -8.67 -5.75
N GLU A 33 -13.04 -9.86 -5.81
CA GLU A 33 -14.28 -10.18 -5.09
C GLU A 33 -14.12 -10.29 -3.57
N LYS A 34 -12.91 -10.62 -3.08
CA LYS A 34 -12.66 -10.86 -1.65
C LYS A 34 -11.76 -9.80 -0.99
N MET A 35 -11.34 -8.80 -1.76
CA MET A 35 -10.34 -7.83 -1.33
C MET A 35 -10.75 -7.05 -0.08
N SER A 36 -11.94 -6.45 -0.07
CA SER A 36 -12.45 -5.69 1.06
C SER A 36 -12.69 -6.57 2.30
N LYS A 37 -13.17 -7.81 2.11
CA LYS A 37 -13.35 -8.76 3.22
C LYS A 37 -12.02 -9.13 3.87
N ILE A 38 -10.99 -9.39 3.07
CA ILE A 38 -9.65 -9.71 3.58
C ILE A 38 -9.06 -8.49 4.31
N GLN A 39 -9.14 -7.30 3.72
CA GLN A 39 -8.65 -6.05 4.35
C GLN A 39 -9.36 -5.77 5.67
N LEU A 40 -10.68 -5.91 5.70
CA LEU A 40 -11.46 -5.73 6.91
C LEU A 40 -11.05 -6.74 7.99
N SER A 41 -10.95 -8.03 7.66
CA SER A 41 -10.49 -9.06 8.61
C SER A 41 -9.10 -8.77 9.16
N LEU A 42 -8.13 -8.45 8.30
CA LEU A 42 -6.75 -8.14 8.72
C LEU A 42 -6.70 -6.90 9.63
N SER A 43 -7.42 -5.84 9.28
CA SER A 43 -7.47 -4.60 10.08
C SER A 43 -8.19 -4.79 11.43
N ILE A 44 -9.24 -5.62 11.49
CA ILE A 44 -9.90 -6.00 12.76
C ILE A 44 -8.91 -6.72 13.67
N VAL A 45 -8.22 -7.74 13.17
CA VAL A 45 -7.27 -8.52 13.99
C VAL A 45 -6.11 -7.64 14.45
N ALA A 46 -5.54 -6.82 13.57
CA ALA A 46 -4.47 -5.87 13.94
C ALA A 46 -4.93 -4.89 15.03
N THR A 47 -6.15 -4.36 14.92
CA THR A 47 -6.72 -3.43 15.91
C THR A 47 -6.95 -4.12 17.26
N LEU A 48 -7.50 -5.35 17.26
CA LEU A 48 -7.70 -6.14 18.49
C LEU A 48 -6.37 -6.41 19.21
N LEU A 49 -5.33 -6.80 18.46
CA LEU A 49 -4.00 -7.00 19.00
C LEU A 49 -3.40 -5.71 19.57
N GLY A 50 -3.55 -4.58 18.87
CA GLY A 50 -3.10 -3.28 19.35
C GLY A 50 -3.81 -2.85 20.64
N VAL A 51 -5.14 -2.97 20.69
CA VAL A 51 -5.95 -2.68 21.89
C VAL A 51 -5.51 -3.54 23.07
N PHE A 52 -5.30 -4.84 22.84
CA PHE A 52 -4.77 -5.74 23.85
C PHE A 52 -3.39 -5.30 24.36
N VAL A 53 -2.46 -4.93 23.48
CA VAL A 53 -1.13 -4.41 23.84
C VAL A 53 -1.24 -3.17 24.72
N TYR A 54 -2.10 -2.21 24.37
CA TYR A 54 -2.29 -0.99 25.15
C TYR A 54 -2.86 -1.26 26.55
N PHE A 55 -3.90 -2.10 26.66
CA PHE A 55 -4.42 -2.46 27.98
C PHE A 55 -3.40 -3.23 28.80
N TYR A 56 -2.66 -4.14 28.18
CA TYR A 56 -1.60 -4.88 28.85
C TYR A 56 -0.51 -3.93 29.38
N LEU A 57 -0.07 -2.97 28.56
CA LEU A 57 0.88 -1.94 28.96
C LEU A 57 0.32 -1.08 30.09
N LYS A 58 -0.89 -0.53 29.95
CA LYS A 58 -1.50 0.34 30.94
C LYS A 58 -1.65 -0.34 32.31
N THR A 59 -2.03 -1.61 32.33
CA THR A 59 -2.23 -2.38 33.58
C THR A 59 -0.90 -2.79 34.23
N ASN A 60 0.15 -3.04 33.44
CA ASN A 60 1.44 -3.54 33.92
C ASN A 60 2.56 -2.49 33.84
N TYR A 61 2.24 -1.21 33.64
CA TYR A 61 3.26 -0.16 33.53
C TYR A 61 3.94 0.07 34.89
N SER A 62 3.15 0.10 35.96
CA SER A 62 3.65 0.33 37.33
C SER A 62 4.34 -0.88 37.95
N SER A 63 4.34 -2.05 37.30
CA SER A 63 5.00 -3.26 37.81
C SER A 63 6.48 -3.37 37.43
N GLY A 64 7.03 -2.36 36.73
CA GLY A 64 8.44 -2.30 36.34
C GLY A 64 8.81 -3.22 35.16
N VAL A 65 7.85 -3.96 34.60
CA VAL A 65 8.05 -4.90 33.48
C VAL A 65 8.52 -4.22 32.19
N PHE A 66 8.34 -2.89 32.09
CA PHE A 66 8.66 -2.08 30.92
C PHE A 66 9.71 -0.99 31.16
N ASP A 67 10.22 -0.82 32.39
CA ASP A 67 11.13 0.27 32.79
C ASP A 67 12.40 0.37 31.93
N LYS A 68 12.76 -0.75 31.33
CA LYS A 68 13.92 -0.87 30.46
C LYS A 68 13.56 -0.75 28.97
N SER A 69 12.33 -0.98 28.57
CA SER A 69 11.94 -0.84 27.15
C SER A 69 11.63 0.61 26.79
N LYS A 70 11.55 0.91 25.49
CA LYS A 70 10.97 2.17 25.00
C LYS A 70 9.45 2.12 24.89
N TRP A 71 8.83 1.05 25.39
CA TRP A 71 7.39 0.93 25.42
C TRP A 71 6.81 1.83 26.49
N ASP A 72 5.99 2.77 26.05
CA ASP A 72 5.11 3.54 26.90
C ASP A 72 3.68 3.54 26.32
N THR A 73 2.77 4.13 27.09
CA THR A 73 1.37 4.22 26.69
C THR A 73 1.14 5.16 25.51
N GLU A 74 2.00 6.15 25.27
CA GLU A 74 1.88 7.09 24.15
C GLU A 74 2.25 6.41 22.82
N LEU A 75 3.35 5.65 22.81
CA LEU A 75 3.77 4.85 21.67
C LEU A 75 2.71 3.80 21.33
N ALA A 76 2.14 3.13 22.33
CA ALA A 76 1.04 2.19 22.11
C ALA A 76 -0.22 2.86 21.55
N LYS A 77 -0.56 4.08 22.00
CA LYS A 77 -1.66 4.88 21.41
C LYS A 77 -1.39 5.19 19.94
N LEU A 78 -0.16 5.51 19.56
CA LEU A 78 0.21 5.80 18.17
C LEU A 78 0.00 4.58 17.27
N PHE A 79 0.41 3.39 17.72
CA PHE A 79 0.14 2.15 16.99
C PHE A 79 -1.36 1.87 16.86
N ILE A 80 -2.13 1.97 17.95
CA ILE A 80 -3.58 1.78 17.91
C ILE A 80 -4.23 2.77 16.96
N PHE A 81 -3.84 4.03 17.00
CA PHE A 81 -4.37 5.05 16.10
C PHE A 81 -4.16 4.66 14.64
N GLY A 82 -2.95 4.18 14.28
CA GLY A 82 -2.67 3.65 12.95
C GLY A 82 -3.54 2.45 12.57
N TYR A 83 -3.74 1.49 13.47
CA TYR A 83 -4.60 0.33 13.22
C TYR A 83 -6.07 0.71 13.07
N CYS A 84 -6.57 1.59 13.93
CA CYS A 84 -7.93 2.14 13.85
C CYS A 84 -8.14 2.90 12.55
N TRP A 85 -7.15 3.67 12.08
CA TRP A 85 -7.23 4.34 10.78
C TRP A 85 -7.35 3.34 9.64
N CYS A 86 -6.55 2.26 9.65
CA CYS A 86 -6.65 1.18 8.68
C CYS A 86 -8.01 0.49 8.72
N LEU A 87 -8.57 0.29 9.91
CA LEU A 87 -9.90 -0.29 10.12
C LEU A 87 -11.00 0.61 9.57
N VAL A 88 -10.95 1.92 9.84
CA VAL A 88 -11.91 2.90 9.30
C VAL A 88 -11.85 2.92 7.78
N ALA A 89 -10.65 3.00 7.19
CA ALA A 89 -10.47 2.97 5.74
C ALA A 89 -11.00 1.67 5.11
N SER A 90 -10.70 0.51 5.73
CA SER A 90 -11.19 -0.79 5.26
C SER A 90 -12.71 -0.91 5.37
N SER A 91 -13.29 -0.38 6.45
CA SER A 91 -14.73 -0.35 6.68
C SER A 91 -15.43 0.53 5.64
N LEU A 92 -14.93 1.74 5.42
CA LEU A 92 -15.44 2.65 4.39
C LEU A 92 -15.44 1.96 3.03
N ARG A 93 -14.31 1.35 2.64
CA ARG A 93 -14.21 0.61 1.38
C ARG A 93 -15.23 -0.52 1.30
N PHE A 94 -15.38 -1.33 2.34
CA PHE A 94 -16.37 -2.41 2.38
C PHE A 94 -17.80 -1.89 2.20
N PHE A 95 -18.16 -0.78 2.85
CA PHE A 95 -19.47 -0.17 2.69
C PHE A 95 -19.68 0.43 1.30
N TYR A 96 -18.68 1.09 0.72
CA TYR A 96 -18.77 1.64 -0.64
C TYR A 96 -18.87 0.55 -1.70
N GLU A 97 -18.11 -0.55 -1.56
CA GLU A 97 -18.24 -1.71 -2.45
C GLU A 97 -19.61 -2.38 -2.32
N LYS A 98 -20.19 -2.45 -1.11
CA LYS A 98 -21.51 -3.06 -0.89
C LYS A 98 -22.67 -2.17 -1.34
N LYS A 99 -22.55 -0.85 -1.17
CA LYS A 99 -23.62 0.12 -1.51
C LYS A 99 -23.75 0.30 -3.01
N ALA A 100 -22.68 0.04 -3.74
CA ALA A 100 -22.70 0.20 -5.14
C ALA A 100 -23.03 -1.12 -5.84
N GLU A 101 -24.27 -1.20 -6.32
CA GLU A 101 -24.65 -2.06 -7.43
C GLU A 101 -23.94 -1.58 -8.70
N TYR A 102 -22.62 -1.69 -8.73
CA TYR A 102 -21.89 -1.45 -9.97
C TYR A 102 -22.08 -2.68 -10.84
N THR A 103 -22.69 -2.50 -12.00
CA THR A 103 -22.59 -3.46 -13.10
C THR A 103 -21.12 -3.56 -13.49
N GLU A 104 -20.44 -4.61 -13.03
CA GLU A 104 -19.14 -4.98 -13.56
C GLU A 104 -19.33 -5.42 -15.02
N GLU A 105 -18.69 -4.70 -15.93
CA GLU A 105 -18.70 -5.03 -17.35
C GLU A 105 -17.33 -5.60 -17.73
N THR A 106 -17.36 -6.70 -18.47
CA THR A 106 -16.16 -7.30 -19.03
C THR A 106 -16.06 -6.92 -20.49
N PHE A 107 -15.05 -6.11 -20.83
CA PHE A 107 -14.74 -5.74 -22.21
C PHE A 107 -13.65 -6.67 -22.74
N ARG A 108 -13.89 -7.27 -23.90
CA ARG A 108 -12.84 -7.91 -24.69
C ARG A 108 -12.47 -6.92 -25.77
N LEU A 109 -11.23 -6.43 -25.74
CA LEU A 109 -10.72 -5.46 -26.69
C LEU A 109 -9.48 -6.00 -27.37
N MET A 110 -9.44 -5.90 -28.69
CA MET A 110 -8.24 -6.12 -29.49
C MET A 110 -7.36 -4.86 -29.51
N ALA A 111 -6.07 -5.00 -29.78
CA ALA A 111 -5.10 -3.90 -29.75
C ALA A 111 -5.45 -2.73 -30.68
N ASP A 112 -6.24 -2.96 -31.73
CA ASP A 112 -6.72 -1.94 -32.67
C ASP A 112 -8.06 -1.30 -32.27
N GLU A 113 -8.79 -1.88 -31.31
CA GLU A 113 -10.11 -1.41 -30.87
C GLU A 113 -10.05 -0.30 -29.82
N TYR A 114 -8.86 0.01 -29.32
CA TYR A 114 -8.66 1.02 -28.31
C TYR A 114 -7.30 1.69 -28.40
N LYS A 115 -7.19 2.87 -27.79
CA LYS A 115 -5.95 3.64 -27.74
C LYS A 115 -5.67 4.10 -26.33
N ILE A 116 -4.46 3.83 -25.84
CA ILE A 116 -4.02 4.28 -24.52
C ILE A 116 -3.53 5.71 -24.62
N VAL A 117 -4.28 6.64 -24.02
CA VAL A 117 -3.91 8.05 -23.94
C VAL A 117 -3.26 8.32 -22.58
N LYS A 118 -1.97 8.66 -22.62
CA LYS A 118 -1.15 8.97 -21.43
C LYS A 118 -1.20 10.47 -21.04
N GLU A 119 -1.95 11.28 -21.79
CA GLU A 119 -2.08 12.73 -21.55
C GLU A 119 -3.49 13.10 -21.08
N PHE A 120 -3.61 13.48 -19.80
CA PHE A 120 -4.85 14.03 -19.26
C PHE A 120 -4.99 15.50 -19.64
N ASN A 121 -5.95 15.80 -20.52
CA ASN A 121 -6.50 17.15 -20.73
C ASN A 121 -7.82 17.31 -19.94
N LEU A 122 -7.85 16.91 -18.67
CA LEU A 122 -9.01 17.11 -17.81
C LEU A 122 -8.81 18.32 -16.90
N THR A 123 -9.86 19.10 -16.71
CA THR A 123 -9.87 20.31 -15.89
C THR A 123 -9.77 19.96 -14.39
N MET A 124 -9.26 20.90 -13.58
CA MET A 124 -8.97 20.74 -12.14
C MET A 124 -10.14 20.19 -11.29
N GLY A 125 -11.39 20.36 -11.75
CA GLY A 125 -12.60 19.81 -11.09
C GLY A 125 -12.76 18.29 -11.23
N ASP A 126 -12.25 17.68 -12.30
CA ASP A 126 -12.35 16.23 -12.52
C ASP A 126 -11.33 15.45 -11.66
N TYR A 127 -10.21 16.10 -11.32
CA TYR A 127 -9.19 15.55 -10.42
C TYR A 127 -9.70 15.31 -8.99
N MET A 128 -10.70 16.06 -8.54
CA MET A 128 -11.24 15.94 -7.18
C MET A 128 -11.94 14.60 -6.94
N TYR A 129 -12.46 13.99 -8.00
CA TYR A 129 -13.18 12.71 -7.95
C TYR A 129 -12.33 11.52 -8.40
N MET A 130 -11.11 11.76 -8.90
CA MET A 130 -10.27 10.74 -9.52
C MET A 130 -8.76 10.96 -9.24
N PRO A 131 -8.33 10.91 -7.96
CA PRO A 131 -6.99 11.36 -7.56
C PRO A 131 -5.81 10.49 -8.05
N ASN A 132 -6.07 9.26 -8.54
CA ASN A 132 -5.04 8.26 -8.84
C ASN A 132 -5.06 7.75 -10.28
N VAL A 133 -5.60 8.52 -11.22
CA VAL A 133 -5.65 8.06 -12.61
C VAL A 133 -4.28 8.22 -13.27
N LYS A 134 -3.74 7.11 -13.78
CA LYS A 134 -2.42 7.09 -14.44
C LYS A 134 -2.52 7.26 -15.95
N ALA A 135 -3.54 6.67 -16.55
CA ALA A 135 -3.86 6.79 -17.97
C ALA A 135 -5.35 6.56 -18.18
N TYR A 136 -5.84 6.90 -19.35
CA TYR A 136 -7.14 6.44 -19.81
C TYR A 136 -7.02 5.83 -21.20
N CYS A 137 -7.98 5.02 -21.57
CA CYS A 137 -8.11 4.36 -22.85
C CYS A 137 -9.40 4.84 -23.49
N GLU A 138 -9.31 5.31 -24.74
CA GLU A 138 -10.46 5.60 -25.57
C GLU A 138 -10.79 4.35 -26.39
N PHE A 139 -12.04 3.92 -26.35
CA PHE A 139 -12.57 2.79 -27.14
C PHE A 139 -13.97 3.14 -27.66
N GLY A 140 -14.49 2.41 -28.65
CA GLY A 140 -15.72 2.80 -29.35
C GLY A 140 -16.97 3.05 -28.50
N LYS A 141 -17.02 2.58 -27.24
CA LYS A 141 -18.16 2.79 -26.31
C LYS A 141 -17.89 3.82 -25.20
N GLY A 142 -16.72 4.45 -25.16
CA GLY A 142 -16.41 5.48 -24.17
C GLY A 142 -14.94 5.50 -23.70
N ILE A 143 -14.76 5.84 -22.44
CA ILE A 143 -13.45 6.01 -21.80
C ILE A 143 -13.29 4.99 -20.67
N MET A 144 -12.20 4.22 -20.71
CA MET A 144 -11.72 3.40 -19.59
C MET A 144 -10.59 4.11 -18.86
N VAL A 145 -10.75 4.27 -17.55
CA VAL A 145 -9.85 4.99 -16.66
C VAL A 145 -9.03 3.96 -15.88
N PHE A 146 -7.70 4.04 -15.94
CA PHE A 146 -6.80 3.16 -15.19
C PHE A 146 -6.33 3.84 -13.90
N THR A 147 -6.90 3.44 -12.77
CA THR A 147 -6.48 3.87 -11.42
C THR A 147 -5.38 2.97 -10.83
N GLY A 148 -5.21 1.77 -11.39
CA GLY A 148 -4.25 0.75 -10.93
C GLY A 148 -3.14 0.44 -11.94
N ARG A 149 -3.07 -0.83 -12.36
CA ARG A 149 -2.15 -1.30 -13.42
C ARG A 149 -2.78 -1.07 -14.79
N MET A 150 -1.94 -0.77 -15.78
CA MET A 150 -2.34 -0.63 -17.18
C MET A 150 -1.37 -1.41 -18.06
N PRO A 151 -1.81 -1.88 -19.24
CA PRO A 151 -0.89 -2.38 -20.25
C PRO A 151 0.06 -1.27 -20.73
N GLU A 152 1.32 -1.61 -21.04
CA GLU A 152 2.34 -0.63 -21.45
C GLU A 152 2.06 -0.04 -22.84
N HIS A 153 1.44 -0.87 -23.69
CA HIS A 153 1.05 -0.65 -25.08
C HIS A 153 -0.31 -1.33 -25.34
N GLU A 154 -0.97 -0.98 -26.43
CA GLU A 154 -2.20 -1.61 -26.89
C GLU A 154 -1.96 -3.11 -27.15
N VAL A 155 -2.72 -3.95 -26.43
CA VAL A 155 -2.64 -5.42 -26.49
C VAL A 155 -4.03 -6.03 -26.44
N ASP A 156 -4.18 -7.19 -27.06
CA ASP A 156 -5.42 -7.97 -26.96
C ASP A 156 -5.64 -8.39 -25.52
N GLY A 157 -6.79 -8.02 -24.95
CA GLY A 157 -7.03 -8.20 -23.53
C GLY A 157 -8.48 -8.26 -23.13
N VAL A 158 -8.70 -8.84 -21.96
CA VAL A 158 -9.97 -8.85 -21.25
C VAL A 158 -9.87 -7.87 -20.09
N PHE A 159 -10.66 -6.80 -20.15
CA PHE A 159 -10.70 -5.74 -19.16
C PHE A 159 -11.96 -5.89 -18.32
N LYS A 160 -11.80 -5.98 -17.00
CA LYS A 160 -12.91 -5.94 -16.05
C LYS A 160 -13.02 -4.53 -15.50
N CYS A 161 -14.11 -3.88 -15.83
CA CYS A 161 -14.32 -2.47 -15.54
C CYS A 161 -15.63 -2.26 -14.79
N ARG A 162 -15.63 -1.23 -13.96
CA ARG A 162 -16.81 -0.72 -13.26
C ARG A 162 -17.29 0.53 -13.98
N MET A 163 -18.57 0.62 -14.30
CA MET A 163 -19.15 1.85 -14.81
C MET A 163 -19.26 2.90 -13.70
N LEU A 164 -18.69 4.09 -13.92
CA LEU A 164 -18.78 5.22 -12.98
C LEU A 164 -19.89 6.21 -13.39
N LYS A 165 -19.97 6.46 -14.70
CA LYS A 165 -20.98 7.29 -15.38
C LYS A 165 -21.18 6.75 -16.79
N ASP A 166 -22.23 7.21 -17.48
CA ASP A 166 -22.47 6.88 -18.88
C ASP A 166 -21.23 7.14 -19.74
N GLY A 167 -20.70 6.07 -20.36
CA GLY A 167 -19.50 6.12 -21.18
C GLY A 167 -18.16 6.28 -20.42
N ILE A 168 -18.15 6.28 -19.09
CA ILE A 168 -16.93 6.36 -18.28
C ILE A 168 -16.83 5.15 -17.35
N TYR A 169 -15.76 4.39 -17.53
CA TYR A 169 -15.50 3.13 -16.86
C TYR A 169 -14.19 3.21 -16.08
N GLU A 170 -14.12 2.63 -14.90
CA GLU A 170 -12.88 2.42 -14.16
C GLU A 170 -12.42 0.97 -14.32
N CYS A 171 -11.22 0.78 -14.86
CA CYS A 171 -10.65 -0.55 -15.01
C CYS A 171 -10.10 -1.06 -13.67
N LEU A 172 -10.69 -2.16 -13.18
CA LEU A 172 -10.27 -2.82 -11.93
C LEU A 172 -9.12 -3.80 -12.18
N SER A 173 -9.15 -4.51 -13.31
CA SER A 173 -8.12 -5.47 -13.70
C SER A 173 -8.14 -5.74 -15.21
N TYR A 174 -7.00 -6.14 -15.77
CA TYR A 174 -6.91 -6.61 -17.16
C TYR A 174 -6.12 -7.91 -17.25
N GLU A 175 -6.50 -8.77 -18.19
CA GLU A 175 -5.78 -10.00 -18.55
C GLU A 175 -5.42 -9.96 -20.04
N VAL A 176 -4.13 -10.12 -20.36
CA VAL A 176 -3.67 -10.15 -21.76
C VAL A 176 -3.96 -11.52 -22.36
N ALA A 177 -4.57 -11.55 -23.54
CA ALA A 177 -5.01 -12.78 -24.20
C ALA A 177 -3.84 -13.61 -24.78
N THR A 178 -2.72 -12.95 -25.12
CA THR A 178 -1.53 -13.60 -25.68
C THR A 178 -0.52 -14.01 -24.60
N ASN A 179 -0.10 -15.28 -24.62
CA ASN A 179 0.89 -15.83 -23.67
C ASN A 179 2.28 -15.19 -23.79
N ASP A 180 2.58 -14.51 -24.91
CA ASP A 180 3.89 -13.90 -25.17
C ASP A 180 4.20 -12.71 -24.25
N TYR A 181 3.18 -12.15 -23.60
CA TYR A 181 3.31 -11.02 -22.68
C TYR A 181 3.09 -11.37 -21.21
N LYS A 182 3.04 -12.67 -20.85
CA LYS A 182 3.23 -13.12 -19.45
C LYS A 182 4.68 -12.95 -18.98
N LYS A 183 5.34 -11.86 -19.37
CA LYS A 183 6.56 -11.44 -18.71
C LYS A 183 6.14 -11.07 -17.29
N ILE A 184 6.60 -11.81 -16.29
CA ILE A 184 6.54 -11.36 -14.91
C ILE A 184 7.16 -9.96 -14.94
N SER A 185 6.34 -8.92 -14.78
CA SER A 185 6.84 -7.58 -14.94
C SER A 185 7.88 -7.38 -13.85
N LEU A 186 9.06 -6.90 -14.23
CA LEU A 186 10.16 -6.64 -13.31
C LEU A 186 9.70 -5.72 -12.15
N SER A 187 8.71 -4.86 -12.45
CA SER A 187 7.95 -4.06 -11.49
C SER A 187 7.28 -4.89 -10.39
N ASN A 188 6.58 -5.99 -10.72
CA ASN A 188 5.93 -6.84 -9.72
C ASN A 188 6.94 -7.51 -8.79
N ILE A 189 8.07 -7.99 -9.33
CA ILE A 189 9.14 -8.59 -8.53
C ILE A 189 9.70 -7.54 -7.55
N ILE A 190 9.98 -6.32 -8.04
CA ILE A 190 10.47 -5.23 -7.18
C ILE A 190 9.47 -4.90 -6.09
N ILE A 191 8.18 -4.78 -6.41
CA ILE A 191 7.14 -4.49 -5.42
C ILE A 191 7.08 -5.60 -4.36
N SER A 192 7.09 -6.87 -4.75
CA SER A 192 7.10 -7.99 -3.80
C SER A 192 8.34 -7.98 -2.90
N VAL A 193 9.52 -7.70 -3.47
CA VAL A 193 10.78 -7.56 -2.69
C VAL A 193 10.69 -6.40 -1.70
N LEU A 194 10.15 -5.25 -2.10
CA LEU A 194 9.95 -4.11 -1.21
C LEU A 194 9.01 -4.44 -0.05
N PHE A 195 7.95 -5.22 -0.28
CA PHE A 195 7.05 -5.67 0.80
C PHE A 195 7.74 -6.64 1.76
N ILE A 196 8.59 -7.55 1.27
CA ILE A 196 9.39 -8.43 2.12
C ILE A 196 10.36 -7.62 2.98
N LEU A 197 11.05 -6.65 2.38
CA LEU A 197 11.96 -5.76 3.11
C LEU A 197 11.20 -4.92 4.15
N LEU A 198 9.98 -4.47 3.84
CA LEU A 198 9.13 -3.74 4.79
C LEU A 198 8.70 -4.61 5.98
N ALA A 199 8.34 -5.87 5.76
CA ALA A 199 8.05 -6.81 6.85
C ALA A 199 9.25 -6.94 7.80
N ILE A 200 10.44 -7.22 7.22
CA ILE A 200 11.69 -7.33 7.99
C ILE A 200 11.98 -6.02 8.76
N ASP A 201 11.85 -4.86 8.10
CA ASP A 201 12.11 -3.55 8.70
C ASP A 201 11.20 -3.30 9.92
N VAL A 202 9.90 -3.56 9.77
CA VAL A 202 8.93 -3.34 10.84
C VAL A 202 9.20 -4.31 12.01
N ALA A 203 9.49 -5.58 11.75
CA ALA A 203 9.86 -6.52 12.80
C ALA A 203 11.11 -6.04 13.57
N LEU A 204 12.15 -5.58 12.87
CA LEU A 204 13.37 -5.06 13.49
C LEU A 204 13.11 -3.76 14.28
N LEU A 205 12.24 -2.88 13.79
CA LEU A 205 11.82 -1.66 14.49
C LEU A 205 11.13 -1.99 15.82
N ILE A 206 10.20 -2.94 15.83
CA ILE A 206 9.50 -3.34 17.06
C ILE A 206 10.45 -4.02 18.04
N ILE A 207 11.39 -4.83 17.54
CA ILE A 207 12.45 -5.42 18.38
C ILE A 207 13.29 -4.31 19.02
N TRP A 208 13.68 -3.29 18.25
CA TRP A 208 14.46 -2.16 18.76
C TRP A 208 13.70 -1.33 19.82
N ILE A 209 12.39 -1.12 19.65
CA ILE A 209 11.53 -0.49 20.67
C ILE A 209 11.49 -1.33 21.96
N SER A 210 11.46 -2.65 21.80
CA SER A 210 11.31 -3.60 22.91
C SER A 210 12.58 -3.83 23.73
N GLN A 211 13.70 -3.18 23.41
CA GLN A 211 14.99 -3.43 24.04
C GLN A 211 15.25 -2.61 25.30
N ILE A 212 15.98 -3.24 26.21
CA ILE A 212 16.54 -2.67 27.45
C ILE A 212 17.61 -1.60 27.11
N PRO A 213 17.67 -0.43 27.77
CA PRO A 213 18.63 0.61 27.46
C PRO A 213 19.98 0.12 27.97
N GLY A 214 20.95 -0.04 27.07
CA GLY A 214 22.28 -0.57 27.40
C GLY A 214 22.74 -1.76 26.54
N PHE A 215 21.85 -2.40 25.79
CA PHE A 215 22.28 -3.28 24.69
C PHE A 215 22.69 -2.40 23.51
N ASN A 216 23.99 -2.35 23.21
CA ASN A 216 24.56 -1.47 22.19
C ASN A 216 24.25 -2.01 20.78
N MET A 217 23.01 -1.83 20.33
CA MET A 217 22.55 -2.16 18.98
C MET A 217 22.65 -0.95 18.04
N GLY A 218 23.71 -0.14 18.16
CA GLY A 218 23.96 0.98 17.25
C GLY A 218 23.83 0.54 15.78
N GLY A 219 24.51 -0.54 15.40
CA GLY A 219 24.43 -1.09 14.04
C GLY A 219 23.01 -1.44 13.57
N ILE A 220 22.21 -2.12 14.39
CA ILE A 220 20.83 -2.49 14.03
C ILE A 220 19.92 -1.24 14.00
N ALA A 221 20.11 -0.28 14.90
CA ALA A 221 19.37 0.97 14.89
C ALA A 221 19.67 1.82 13.65
N HIS A 222 20.95 1.89 13.23
CA HIS A 222 21.36 2.56 11.99
C HIS A 222 20.80 1.83 10.76
N PHE A 223 20.87 0.50 10.76
CA PHE A 223 20.31 -0.32 9.69
C PHE A 223 18.80 -0.12 9.53
N VAL A 224 18.02 -0.21 10.62
CA VAL A 224 16.57 0.00 10.60
C VAL A 224 16.25 1.42 10.15
N LYS A 225 16.90 2.45 10.70
CA LYS A 225 16.68 3.83 10.26
C LYS A 225 16.96 4.00 8.76
N SER A 226 18.09 3.50 8.28
CA SER A 226 18.43 3.56 6.86
C SER A 226 17.37 2.83 6.02
N LEU A 227 17.00 1.60 6.40
CA LEU A 227 16.05 0.78 5.66
C LEU A 227 14.66 1.43 5.62
N SER A 228 14.15 1.94 6.75
CA SER A 228 12.88 2.67 6.79
C SER A 228 12.88 3.89 5.87
N PHE A 229 13.95 4.70 5.88
CA PHE A 229 14.05 5.86 4.98
C PHE A 229 14.12 5.42 3.51
N PHE A 230 14.88 4.37 3.20
CA PHE A 230 14.97 3.84 1.85
C PHE A 230 13.62 3.36 1.33
N LEU A 231 12.89 2.57 2.14
CA LEU A 231 11.57 2.05 1.78
C LEU A 231 10.53 3.17 1.61
N PHE A 232 10.55 4.16 2.51
CA PHE A 232 9.67 5.32 2.40
C PHE A 232 9.97 6.15 1.14
N GLY A 233 11.25 6.40 0.86
CA GLY A 233 11.69 7.07 -0.36
C GLY A 233 11.31 6.30 -1.62
N ALA A 234 11.49 4.97 -1.64
CA ALA A 234 11.11 4.12 -2.76
C ALA A 234 9.58 4.11 -2.99
N ALA A 235 8.79 4.10 -1.92
CA ALA A 235 7.33 4.19 -2.00
C ALA A 235 6.88 5.53 -2.61
N LEU A 236 7.42 6.65 -2.13
CA LEU A 236 7.14 7.98 -2.68
C LEU A 236 7.58 8.09 -4.14
N PHE A 237 8.77 7.57 -4.47
CA PHE A 237 9.29 7.56 -5.83
C PHE A 237 8.32 6.85 -6.77
N ASN A 238 7.83 5.66 -6.37
CA ASN A 238 6.89 4.89 -7.18
C ASN A 238 5.50 5.54 -7.28
N LEU A 239 5.04 6.25 -6.25
CA LEU A 239 3.77 6.99 -6.26
C LEU A 239 3.81 8.18 -7.22
N TYR A 240 4.91 8.94 -7.24
CA TYR A 240 5.02 10.18 -8.01
C TYR A 240 5.76 10.03 -9.35
N LYS A 241 6.32 8.85 -9.67
CA LYS A 241 6.96 8.60 -10.96
C LYS A 241 5.95 8.79 -12.10
N GLY A 242 6.23 9.76 -12.97
CA GLY A 242 5.37 10.07 -14.12
C GLY A 242 4.13 10.90 -13.79
N ALA A 243 3.92 11.26 -12.52
CA ALA A 243 2.83 12.15 -12.13
C ALA A 243 3.09 13.58 -12.64
N LYS A 244 2.08 14.20 -13.24
CA LYS A 244 2.13 15.56 -13.80
C LYS A 244 1.71 16.58 -12.72
N GLY A 245 2.32 17.77 -12.74
CA GLY A 245 2.05 18.86 -11.79
C GLY A 245 3.26 19.30 -10.98
N ILE A 246 3.26 20.57 -10.53
CA ILE A 246 4.40 21.17 -9.79
C ILE A 246 4.61 20.44 -8.44
N LEU A 247 3.53 20.17 -7.71
CA LEU A 247 3.59 19.45 -6.44
C LEU A 247 4.12 18.02 -6.63
N ALA A 248 3.68 17.32 -7.68
CA ALA A 248 4.17 15.98 -7.98
C ALA A 248 5.67 15.96 -8.30
N LYS A 249 6.16 16.94 -9.07
CA LYS A 249 7.61 17.11 -9.33
C LYS A 249 8.40 17.39 -8.06
N PHE A 250 7.86 18.21 -7.16
CA PHE A 250 8.50 18.48 -5.86
C PHE A 250 8.56 17.22 -4.99
N MET A 251 7.44 16.49 -4.87
CA MET A 251 7.38 15.24 -4.10
C MET A 251 8.27 14.15 -4.70
N PHE A 252 8.41 14.11 -6.03
CA PHE A 252 9.37 13.25 -6.71
C PHE A 252 10.81 13.61 -6.34
N GLY A 253 11.18 14.90 -6.36
CA GLY A 253 12.50 15.35 -5.90
C GLY A 253 12.76 15.02 -4.42
N PHE A 254 11.74 15.22 -3.56
CA PHE A 254 11.81 14.84 -2.15
C PHE A 254 12.02 13.34 -1.96
N SER A 255 11.39 12.49 -2.77
CA SER A 255 11.59 11.03 -2.72
C SER A 255 13.04 10.65 -2.99
N ILE A 256 13.68 11.28 -3.98
CA ILE A 256 15.10 11.07 -4.30
C ILE A 256 15.98 11.54 -3.14
N PHE A 257 15.69 12.71 -2.56
CA PHE A 257 16.41 13.22 -1.41
C PHE A 257 16.36 12.25 -0.22
N VAL A 258 15.17 11.69 0.09
CA VAL A 258 14.99 10.70 1.15
C VAL A 258 15.82 9.44 0.90
N ILE A 259 15.88 8.95 -0.35
CA ILE A 259 16.72 7.79 -0.73
C ILE A 259 18.22 8.11 -0.58
N ILE A 260 18.66 9.32 -0.93
CA ILE A 260 20.06 9.72 -0.73
C ILE A 260 20.37 9.80 0.77
N MET A 261 19.47 10.37 1.56
CA MET A 261 19.63 10.45 3.01
C MET A 261 19.68 9.06 3.66
N SER A 262 18.92 8.08 3.17
CA SER A 262 19.01 6.70 3.68
C SER A 262 20.42 6.11 3.47
N ILE A 263 20.99 6.31 2.28
CA ILE A 263 22.35 5.83 1.96
C ILE A 263 23.38 6.51 2.87
N ILE A 264 23.25 7.83 3.10
CA ILE A 264 24.15 8.56 4.00
C ILE A 264 24.05 8.02 5.44
N ILE A 265 22.83 7.78 5.94
CA ILE A 265 22.60 7.21 7.28
C ILE A 265 23.18 5.80 7.41
N PHE A 266 23.19 5.02 6.34
CA PHE A 266 23.77 3.68 6.34
C PHE A 266 25.28 3.68 6.55
N PHE A 267 25.98 4.61 5.90
CA PHE A 267 27.45 4.68 5.90
C PHE A 267 28.04 5.52 7.04
N LYS A 268 27.20 6.22 7.80
CA LYS A 268 27.61 7.11 8.90
C LYS A 268 27.21 6.54 10.25
#